data_AF-A0A2E5IC18-F1
#
_entry.id   AF-A0A2E5IC18-F1
#
_cell.length_a   1.000
_cell.length_b   1.000
_cell.length_c   1.000
_cell.angle_alpha   90.00
_cell.angle_beta   90.00
_cell.angle_gamma   90.00
#
_symmetry.space_group_name_H-M   'P 1'
#
loop_
_entity.id
_entity.type
_entity.pdbx_description
1 polymer ?
#
loop_
_entity_poly.entity_id
_entity_poly.type
_entity_poly.pdbx_seq_one_letter_code
_entity_poly.pdbx_strand_id
1 'polypeptide(L)'
;MPNIVLRLIDGECFDAILSMKPIDLFLKMERQKMRSARPSPLDSIHRPFSVDVEGDLLDAWDSSSDDAEATSILEIKPLDARLSALYCIGSWASVAEWTCWDARAYLYIEPYLSRGMSINDLLDFELWLDLASGLSRYSRGEYVDKVTQDWMSRRDDLGAPVESRDDPHLMSTMTAHRAASSELHRISTAINRGSGRLMLGLEQTPPSDWLIDGLTLRDIGGAE
;
A
#
# COMPACT_ATOMS: atom_id res chain seq x y z
N MET A 1 -10.22 -13.68 5.26
CA MET A 1 -10.04 -12.26 5.64
C MET A 1 -9.23 -11.59 4.55
N PRO A 2 -9.57 -10.35 4.15
CA PRO A 2 -8.90 -9.65 3.07
C PRO A 2 -7.44 -9.36 3.42
N ASN A 3 -6.57 -9.20 2.42
CA ASN A 3 -5.18 -8.82 2.65
C ASN A 3 -5.10 -7.36 3.11
N ILE A 4 -4.21 -7.05 4.05
CA ILE A 4 -3.80 -5.66 4.31
C ILE A 4 -2.93 -5.19 3.15
N VAL A 5 -3.15 -3.97 2.69
CA VAL A 5 -2.37 -3.31 1.64
C VAL A 5 -1.78 -2.02 2.21
N LEU A 6 -0.46 -1.94 2.19
CA LEU A 6 0.30 -0.73 2.46
C LEU A 6 0.93 -0.25 1.14
N ARG A 7 0.68 1.00 0.78
CA ARG A 7 1.37 1.67 -0.33
C ARG A 7 2.16 2.86 0.18
N LEU A 8 3.40 2.95 -0.29
CA LEU A 8 4.19 4.16 -0.18
C LEU A 8 3.95 5.00 -1.43
N ILE A 9 3.46 6.21 -1.26
CA ILE A 9 3.11 7.13 -2.35
C ILE A 9 4.16 8.23 -2.46
N ASP A 10 4.58 8.54 -3.68
CA ASP A 10 5.35 9.75 -3.97
C ASP A 10 4.44 10.99 -3.82
N GLY A 11 4.69 11.78 -2.77
CA GLY A 11 3.84 12.92 -2.43
C GLY A 11 3.87 14.02 -3.50
N GLU A 12 5.04 14.29 -4.10
CA GLU A 12 5.18 15.30 -5.16
C GLU A 12 4.37 14.92 -6.39
N CYS A 13 4.44 13.66 -6.82
CA CYS A 13 3.66 13.13 -7.93
C CYS A 13 2.16 13.18 -7.62
N PHE A 14 1.77 12.75 -6.43
CA PHE A 14 0.37 12.75 -5.99
C PHE A 14 -0.22 14.16 -6.01
N ASP A 15 0.46 15.12 -5.39
CA ASP A 15 0.01 16.52 -5.32
C ASP A 15 0.02 17.20 -6.70
N ALA A 16 1.01 16.87 -7.55
CA ALA A 16 1.08 17.38 -8.92
C ALA A 16 -0.10 16.90 -9.78
N ILE A 17 -0.54 15.65 -9.60
CA ILE A 17 -1.70 15.10 -10.29
C ILE A 17 -3.00 15.72 -9.76
N LEU A 18 -3.14 15.84 -8.43
CA LEU A 18 -4.32 16.48 -7.82
C LEU A 18 -4.49 17.94 -8.23
N SER A 19 -3.38 18.62 -8.55
CA SER A 19 -3.38 20.01 -9.02
C SER A 19 -3.76 20.16 -10.51
N MET A 20 -3.90 19.06 -11.25
CA MET A 20 -4.36 19.10 -12.65
C MET A 20 -5.87 19.25 -12.71
N LYS A 21 -6.35 19.92 -13.77
CA LYS A 21 -7.76 19.82 -14.13
C LYS A 21 -8.08 18.36 -14.49
N PRO A 22 -9.22 17.82 -14.02
CA PRO A 22 -9.71 16.49 -14.39
C PRO A 22 -9.56 16.20 -15.89
N ILE A 23 -10.15 17.04 -16.74
CA ILE A 23 -10.12 16.85 -18.20
C ILE A 23 -8.69 16.76 -18.77
N ASP A 24 -7.74 17.53 -18.26
CA ASP A 24 -6.35 17.50 -18.71
C ASP A 24 -5.65 16.20 -18.29
N LEU A 25 -5.93 15.71 -17.09
CA LEU A 25 -5.40 14.44 -16.58
C LEU A 25 -5.90 13.28 -17.46
N PHE A 26 -7.21 13.17 -17.65
CA PHE A 26 -7.81 12.05 -18.39
C PHE A 26 -7.38 12.06 -19.86
N LEU A 27 -7.35 13.22 -20.53
CA LEU A 27 -6.82 13.32 -21.90
C LEU A 27 -5.34 12.94 -22.00
N LYS A 28 -4.53 13.21 -20.97
CA LYS A 28 -3.13 12.76 -20.93
C LYS A 28 -3.04 11.24 -20.73
N MET A 29 -3.92 10.65 -19.92
CA MET A 29 -3.98 9.20 -19.71
C MET A 29 -4.40 8.45 -20.97
N GLU A 30 -5.47 8.86 -21.65
CA GLU A 30 -5.89 8.28 -22.94
C GLU A 30 -4.76 8.29 -23.98
N ARG A 31 -3.96 9.37 -23.98
CA ARG A 31 -2.82 9.54 -24.89
C ARG A 31 -1.52 8.92 -24.36
N GLN A 32 -1.58 8.21 -23.23
CA GLN A 32 -0.45 7.56 -22.54
C GLN A 32 0.70 8.52 -22.17
N LYS A 33 0.40 9.82 -22.04
CA LYS A 33 1.37 10.88 -21.73
C LYS A 33 1.71 10.97 -20.24
N MET A 34 0.95 10.32 -19.37
CA MET A 34 1.23 10.30 -17.93
C MET A 34 2.30 9.29 -17.54
N ARG A 35 2.59 8.28 -18.38
CA ARG A 35 3.50 7.17 -18.03
C ARG A 35 4.91 7.62 -17.67
N SER A 36 5.40 8.70 -18.31
CA SER A 36 6.70 9.29 -17.99
C SER A 36 6.72 10.09 -16.68
N ALA A 37 5.55 10.52 -16.19
CA ALA A 37 5.40 11.23 -14.92
C ALA A 37 5.19 10.28 -13.74
N ARG A 38 5.04 8.97 -14.00
CA ARG A 38 4.89 7.97 -12.95
C ARG A 38 6.22 7.78 -12.21
N PRO A 39 6.26 7.82 -10.87
CA PRO A 39 7.51 7.75 -10.12
C PRO A 39 8.19 6.39 -10.31
N SER A 40 9.50 6.30 -10.10
CA SER A 40 10.20 5.00 -10.19
C SER A 40 9.88 4.13 -8.98
N PRO A 41 9.80 2.79 -9.13
CA PRO A 41 9.55 1.92 -8.00
C PRO A 41 10.69 2.03 -6.97
N LEU A 42 10.33 2.06 -5.70
CA LEU A 42 11.28 2.02 -4.60
C LEU A 42 11.97 0.66 -4.65
N ASP A 43 13.25 0.67 -5.01
CA ASP A 43 14.13 -0.47 -4.74
C ASP A 43 13.68 -1.78 -5.44
N SER A 44 12.96 -1.64 -6.56
CA SER A 44 12.31 -2.70 -7.35
C SER A 44 11.19 -3.45 -6.64
N ILE A 45 10.65 -2.91 -5.55
CA ILE A 45 9.45 -3.45 -4.89
C ILE A 45 8.26 -3.33 -5.85
N HIS A 46 7.38 -4.32 -5.80
CA HIS A 46 6.13 -4.31 -6.55
C HIS A 46 5.29 -3.06 -6.26
N ARG A 47 4.51 -2.64 -7.25
CA ARG A 47 3.44 -1.65 -7.14
C ARG A 47 2.40 -1.93 -8.24
N PRO A 48 1.16 -1.43 -8.13
CA PRO A 48 0.12 -1.64 -9.14
C PRO A 48 0.60 -1.39 -10.57
N PHE A 49 0.20 -2.23 -11.53
CA PHE A 49 0.60 -2.05 -12.93
C PHE A 49 0.02 -0.75 -13.50
N SER A 50 0.81 -0.07 -14.34
CA SER A 50 0.37 1.23 -14.88
C SER A 50 -0.85 1.11 -15.76
N VAL A 51 -0.96 0.02 -16.52
CA VAL A 51 -2.07 -0.19 -17.44
C VAL A 51 -3.39 -0.34 -16.68
N ASP A 52 -3.38 -1.09 -15.59
CA ASP A 52 -4.57 -1.31 -14.76
C ASP A 52 -5.01 0.00 -14.10
N VAL A 53 -4.08 0.73 -13.46
CA VAL A 53 -4.41 2.01 -12.82
C VAL A 53 -4.83 3.08 -13.84
N GLU A 54 -4.24 3.09 -15.04
CA GLU A 54 -4.65 3.98 -16.14
C GLU A 54 -6.09 3.68 -16.58
N GLY A 55 -6.43 2.39 -16.71
CA GLY A 55 -7.79 1.94 -17.04
C GLY A 55 -8.80 2.31 -15.96
N ASP A 56 -8.54 1.96 -14.70
CA ASP A 56 -9.43 2.26 -13.58
C ASP A 56 -9.68 3.77 -13.42
N LEU A 57 -8.67 4.59 -13.71
CA LEU A 57 -8.78 6.04 -13.66
C LEU A 57 -9.65 6.58 -14.83
N LEU A 58 -9.53 6.02 -16.03
CA LEU A 58 -10.42 6.35 -17.15
C LEU A 58 -11.86 5.89 -16.89
N ASP A 59 -12.06 4.70 -16.33
CA ASP A 59 -13.37 4.19 -15.94
C ASP A 59 -14.05 5.08 -14.88
N ALA A 60 -13.26 5.62 -13.94
CA ALA A 60 -13.74 6.59 -12.96
C ALA A 60 -14.20 7.90 -13.62
N TRP A 61 -13.55 8.34 -14.69
CA TRP A 61 -13.95 9.51 -15.47
C TRP A 61 -15.21 9.26 -16.29
N ASP A 62 -15.30 8.12 -16.97
CA ASP A 62 -16.49 7.75 -17.75
C ASP A 62 -17.73 7.58 -16.86
N SER A 63 -17.53 7.20 -15.59
CA SER A 63 -18.57 7.13 -14.57
C SER A 63 -18.94 8.49 -13.97
N SER A 64 -18.21 9.55 -14.32
CA SER A 64 -18.50 10.91 -13.85
C SER A 64 -19.62 11.56 -14.66
N SER A 65 -20.34 12.50 -14.05
CA SER A 65 -21.42 13.23 -14.69
C SER A 65 -20.88 14.33 -15.61
N ASP A 66 -20.24 13.98 -16.73
CA ASP A 66 -19.81 14.85 -17.84
C ASP A 66 -19.43 16.30 -17.43
N ASP A 67 -18.69 16.44 -16.32
CA ASP A 67 -18.49 17.71 -15.65
C ASP A 67 -17.23 18.36 -16.21
N ALA A 68 -17.27 18.69 -17.51
CA ALA A 68 -16.16 19.33 -18.24
C ALA A 68 -15.72 20.67 -17.60
N GLU A 69 -16.53 21.22 -16.70
CA GLU A 69 -16.26 22.42 -15.92
C GLU A 69 -15.49 22.14 -14.61
N ALA A 70 -15.39 20.88 -14.17
CA ALA A 70 -14.63 20.53 -12.98
C ALA A 70 -13.18 21.00 -13.12
N THR A 71 -12.75 21.83 -12.18
CA THR A 71 -11.41 22.41 -12.13
C THR A 71 -10.47 21.62 -11.22
N SER A 72 -11.03 20.75 -10.38
CA SER A 72 -10.32 19.89 -9.43
C SER A 72 -10.90 18.48 -9.42
N ILE A 73 -10.07 17.47 -9.11
CA ILE A 73 -10.50 16.09 -8.87
C ILE A 73 -11.56 16.02 -7.76
N LEU A 74 -11.48 16.92 -6.78
CA LEU A 74 -12.43 16.99 -5.65
C LEU A 74 -13.82 17.51 -6.04
N GLU A 75 -13.98 18.04 -7.26
CA GLU A 75 -15.26 18.53 -7.79
C GLU A 75 -15.97 17.47 -8.64
N ILE A 76 -15.32 16.35 -8.96
CA ILE A 76 -15.91 15.26 -9.75
C ILE A 76 -17.17 14.73 -9.05
N LYS A 77 -18.22 14.52 -9.84
CA LYS A 77 -19.48 13.88 -9.43
C LYS A 77 -19.75 12.65 -10.27
N PRO A 78 -20.45 11.62 -9.75
CA PRO A 78 -20.88 11.47 -8.35
C PRO A 78 -19.70 11.22 -7.40
N LEU A 79 -19.97 11.21 -6.08
CA LEU A 79 -18.93 10.99 -5.06
C LEU A 79 -18.15 9.70 -5.33
N ASP A 80 -18.80 8.61 -5.75
CA ASP A 80 -18.11 7.34 -6.03
C ASP A 80 -17.07 7.45 -7.17
N ALA A 81 -17.37 8.21 -8.22
CA ALA A 81 -16.43 8.47 -9.32
C ALA A 81 -15.21 9.26 -8.82
N ARG A 82 -15.46 10.28 -7.99
CA ARG A 82 -14.41 11.09 -7.35
C ARG A 82 -13.52 10.27 -6.41
N LEU A 83 -14.12 9.42 -5.56
CA LEU A 83 -13.35 8.56 -4.65
C LEU A 83 -12.54 7.51 -5.41
N SER A 84 -13.10 6.96 -6.49
CA SER A 84 -12.40 6.04 -7.38
C SER A 84 -11.21 6.72 -8.07
N ALA A 85 -11.39 7.96 -8.57
CA ALA A 85 -10.32 8.76 -9.13
C ALA A 85 -9.21 9.04 -8.09
N LEU A 86 -9.57 9.46 -6.87
CA LEU A 86 -8.60 9.69 -5.78
C LEU A 86 -7.80 8.43 -5.44
N TYR A 87 -8.47 7.27 -5.33
CA TYR A 87 -7.82 5.98 -5.10
C TYR A 87 -6.84 5.63 -6.23
N CYS A 88 -7.24 5.84 -7.48
CA CYS A 88 -6.40 5.56 -8.64
C CYS A 88 -5.20 6.51 -8.71
N ILE A 89 -5.37 7.79 -8.37
CA ILE A 89 -4.26 8.76 -8.30
C ILE A 89 -3.23 8.35 -7.23
N GLY A 90 -3.70 7.92 -6.05
CA GLY A 90 -2.81 7.37 -5.01
C GLY A 90 -2.07 6.12 -5.49
N SER A 91 -2.78 5.22 -6.16
CA SER A 91 -2.20 4.01 -6.76
C SER A 91 -1.21 4.30 -7.89
N TRP A 92 -1.46 5.36 -8.67
CA TRP A 92 -0.57 5.80 -9.76
C TRP A 92 0.74 6.32 -9.20
N ALA A 93 0.65 7.18 -8.19
CA ALA A 93 1.78 7.79 -7.50
C ALA A 93 2.51 6.83 -6.54
N SER A 94 2.02 5.59 -6.35
CA SER A 94 2.72 4.60 -5.54
C SER A 94 4.11 4.24 -6.09
N VAL A 95 5.07 4.13 -5.18
CA VAL A 95 6.44 3.67 -5.47
C VAL A 95 6.69 2.26 -4.92
N ALA A 96 5.91 1.81 -3.95
CA ALA A 96 5.95 0.45 -3.43
C ALA A 96 4.57 0.06 -2.89
N GLU A 97 4.27 -1.22 -2.98
CA GLU A 97 3.12 -1.88 -2.38
C GLU A 97 3.60 -3.09 -1.60
N TRP A 98 3.12 -3.21 -0.37
CA TRP A 98 3.28 -4.38 0.46
C TRP A 98 1.92 -4.94 0.80
N THR A 99 1.74 -6.24 0.57
CA THR A 99 0.50 -6.93 0.88
C THR A 99 0.78 -8.10 1.81
N CYS A 100 -0.16 -8.32 2.72
CA CYS A 100 -0.03 -9.43 3.65
C CYS A 100 -1.40 -9.96 4.03
N TRP A 101 -1.47 -11.28 4.19
CA TRP A 101 -2.62 -11.87 4.85
C TRP A 101 -2.56 -11.53 6.35
N ASP A 102 -3.69 -11.12 6.91
CA ASP A 102 -3.82 -10.50 8.21
C ASP A 102 -3.19 -11.30 9.38
N ALA A 103 -3.35 -12.62 9.41
CA ALA A 103 -2.74 -13.47 10.43
C ALA A 103 -1.19 -13.48 10.37
N ARG A 104 -0.60 -13.26 9.19
CA ARG A 104 0.86 -13.14 9.04
C ARG A 104 1.38 -11.78 9.46
N ALA A 105 0.53 -10.76 9.57
CA ALA A 105 0.94 -9.44 10.06
C ALA A 105 1.51 -9.52 11.49
N TYR A 106 0.93 -10.38 12.34
CA TYR A 106 1.45 -10.64 13.70
C TYR A 106 2.88 -11.20 13.74
N LEU A 107 3.32 -11.88 12.67
CA LEU A 107 4.69 -12.37 12.57
C LEU A 107 5.67 -11.23 12.19
N TYR A 108 5.22 -10.31 11.34
CA TYR A 108 6.07 -9.28 10.75
C TYR A 108 6.10 -7.98 11.55
N ILE A 109 5.02 -7.67 12.25
CA ILE A 109 4.77 -6.34 12.82
C ILE A 109 4.86 -6.39 14.34
N GLU A 110 4.01 -7.18 14.99
CA GLU A 110 3.81 -7.17 16.45
C GLU A 110 5.12 -7.23 17.28
N PRO A 111 6.11 -8.11 16.97
CA PRO A 111 7.33 -8.20 17.78
C PRO A 111 8.21 -6.95 17.74
N TYR A 112 7.92 -6.03 16.82
CA TYR A 112 8.75 -4.86 16.51
C TYR A 112 8.05 -3.54 16.85
N LEU A 113 6.83 -3.61 17.38
CA LEU A 113 6.10 -2.46 17.91
C LEU A 113 6.50 -2.15 19.36
N SER A 114 6.22 -0.93 19.80
CA SER A 114 6.39 -0.50 21.20
C SER A 114 5.25 -0.98 22.13
N ARG A 115 4.15 -1.48 21.53
CA ARG A 115 2.91 -1.90 22.18
C ARG A 115 2.38 -3.20 21.57
N GLY A 116 1.41 -3.82 22.25
CA GLY A 116 0.63 -4.91 21.65
C GLY A 116 -0.19 -4.45 20.43
N MET A 117 -0.51 -5.39 19.55
CA MET A 117 -1.24 -5.14 18.30
C MET A 117 -2.58 -5.88 18.29
N SER A 118 -3.64 -5.20 17.87
CA SER A 118 -4.88 -5.81 17.41
C SER A 118 -4.95 -5.79 15.89
N ILE A 119 -5.77 -6.66 15.30
CA ILE A 119 -5.96 -6.69 13.84
C ILE A 119 -6.54 -5.37 13.30
N ASN A 120 -7.37 -4.70 14.10
CA ASN A 120 -7.95 -3.40 13.74
C ASN A 120 -6.89 -2.30 13.65
N ASP A 121 -5.74 -2.49 14.30
CA ASP A 121 -4.65 -1.51 14.31
C ASP A 121 -3.91 -1.49 12.97
N LEU A 122 -4.09 -2.48 12.08
CA LEU A 122 -3.40 -2.49 10.79
C LEU A 122 -3.82 -1.34 9.87
N LEU A 123 -4.99 -0.74 10.10
CA LEU A 123 -5.46 0.48 9.43
C LEU A 123 -5.14 1.77 10.22
N ASP A 124 -4.43 1.66 11.34
CA ASP A 124 -3.94 2.81 12.11
C ASP A 124 -2.63 3.31 11.52
N PHE A 125 -2.62 4.56 11.06
CA PHE A 125 -1.42 5.21 10.52
C PHE A 125 -0.26 5.24 11.52
N GLU A 126 -0.55 5.47 12.81
CA GLU A 126 0.48 5.56 13.85
C GLU A 126 1.18 4.22 14.11
N LEU A 127 0.49 3.09 13.89
CA LEU A 127 1.11 1.77 13.98
C LEU A 127 2.24 1.61 12.98
N TRP A 128 2.09 2.13 11.76
CA TRP A 128 3.12 2.02 10.72
C TRP A 128 4.31 2.95 10.99
N LEU A 129 4.08 4.09 11.64
CA LEU A 129 5.17 4.96 12.12
C LEU A 129 5.94 4.34 13.29
N ASP A 130 5.24 3.71 14.23
CA ASP A 130 5.86 2.96 15.33
C ASP A 130 6.66 1.77 14.79
N LEU A 131 6.09 0.99 13.87
CA LEU A 131 6.79 -0.11 13.19
C LEU A 131 8.04 0.38 12.48
N ALA A 132 7.94 1.46 11.70
CA ALA A 132 9.09 2.02 11.01
C ALA A 132 10.19 2.38 12.02
N SER A 133 9.83 3.08 13.09
CA SER A 133 10.74 3.45 14.17
C SER A 133 11.37 2.23 14.85
N GLY A 134 10.59 1.17 15.10
CA GLY A 134 11.05 -0.10 15.67
C GLY A 134 12.04 -0.82 14.76
N LEU A 135 11.74 -0.91 13.47
CA LEU A 135 12.59 -1.56 12.47
C LEU A 135 13.89 -0.82 12.17
N SER A 136 13.97 0.48 12.48
CA SER A 136 15.22 1.27 12.33
C SER A 136 16.41 0.73 13.14
N ARG A 137 16.13 -0.08 14.18
CA ARG A 137 17.13 -0.69 15.07
C ARG A 137 17.77 -1.94 14.49
N TYR A 138 17.25 -2.42 13.36
CA TYR A 138 17.70 -3.65 12.72
C TYR A 138 18.19 -3.37 11.31
N SER A 139 19.28 -4.01 10.91
CA SER A 139 19.57 -4.17 9.49
C SER A 139 18.49 -5.04 8.83
N ARG A 140 18.37 -4.91 7.51
CA ARG A 140 17.43 -5.71 6.72
C ARG A 140 17.62 -7.21 6.94
N GLY A 141 18.87 -7.68 6.97
CA GLY A 141 19.20 -9.08 7.17
C GLY A 141 18.77 -9.59 8.54
N GLU A 142 19.08 -8.83 9.59
CA GLU A 142 18.70 -9.20 10.97
C GLU A 142 17.18 -9.28 11.15
N TYR A 143 16.43 -8.34 10.59
CA TYR A 143 14.97 -8.37 10.66
C TYR A 143 14.39 -9.59 9.91
N VAL A 144 14.83 -9.83 8.68
CA VAL A 144 14.40 -10.99 7.86
C VAL A 144 14.69 -12.31 8.57
N ASP A 145 15.89 -12.44 9.16
CA ASP A 145 16.29 -13.66 9.84
C ASP A 145 15.49 -13.86 11.14
N LYS A 146 15.23 -12.80 11.91
CA LYS A 146 14.36 -12.86 13.11
C LYS A 146 12.94 -13.29 12.78
N VAL A 147 12.33 -12.70 11.75
CA VAL A 147 11.00 -13.11 11.26
C VAL A 147 10.99 -14.59 10.88
N THR A 148 12.02 -15.04 10.16
CA THR A 148 12.11 -16.43 9.72
C THR A 148 12.28 -17.40 10.90
N GLN A 149 13.07 -17.01 11.89
CA GLN A 149 13.28 -17.80 13.12
C GLN A 149 12.01 -17.88 13.97
N ASP A 150 11.30 -16.75 14.16
CA ASP A 150 10.02 -16.73 14.89
C ASP A 150 8.98 -17.63 14.19
N TRP A 151 8.88 -17.53 12.87
CA TRP A 151 7.99 -18.41 12.10
C TRP A 151 8.31 -19.90 12.28
N MET A 152 9.60 -20.27 12.21
CA MET A 152 10.04 -21.66 12.43
C MET A 152 9.73 -22.13 13.85
N SER A 153 9.95 -21.28 14.86
CA SER A 153 9.65 -21.58 16.26
C SER A 153 8.16 -21.84 16.47
N ARG A 154 7.29 -20.93 16.00
CA ARG A 154 5.83 -21.09 16.12
C ARG A 154 5.33 -22.35 15.42
N ARG A 155 5.99 -22.74 14.34
CA ARG A 155 5.67 -23.96 13.59
C ARG A 155 6.06 -25.22 14.37
N ASP A 156 7.24 -25.24 14.98
CA ASP A 156 7.70 -26.33 15.85
C ASP A 156 6.81 -26.49 17.09
N ASP A 157 6.42 -25.37 17.71
CA ASP A 157 5.50 -25.34 18.86
C ASP A 157 4.12 -25.96 18.55
N LEU A 158 3.69 -25.89 17.28
CA LEU A 158 2.46 -26.51 16.80
C LEU A 158 2.64 -27.99 16.40
N GLY A 159 3.84 -28.54 16.54
CA GLY A 159 4.19 -29.90 16.12
C GLY A 159 4.18 -30.10 14.61
N ALA A 160 4.24 -29.02 13.82
CA ALA A 160 4.34 -29.11 12.38
C ALA A 160 5.78 -29.50 11.96
N PRO A 161 5.98 -30.15 10.80
CA PRO A 161 7.32 -30.62 10.41
C PRO A 161 8.36 -29.50 10.41
N VAL A 162 9.65 -29.71 10.60
CA VAL A 162 10.64 -28.59 10.50
C VAL A 162 11.66 -28.80 9.39
N GLU A 163 11.57 -29.96 8.74
CA GLU A 163 12.47 -30.39 7.67
C GLU A 163 11.74 -30.41 6.33
N SER A 164 12.42 -29.96 5.27
CA SER A 164 11.87 -29.88 3.91
C SER A 164 11.51 -31.24 3.31
N ARG A 165 12.15 -32.32 3.79
CA ARG A 165 11.78 -33.70 3.43
C ARG A 165 10.35 -34.03 3.86
N ASP A 166 9.94 -33.50 5.00
CA ASP A 166 8.69 -33.85 5.66
C ASP A 166 7.57 -32.82 5.33
N ASP A 167 7.94 -31.67 4.74
CA ASP A 167 7.03 -30.69 4.15
C ASP A 167 7.63 -30.05 2.87
N PRO A 168 7.12 -30.41 1.67
CA PRO A 168 7.66 -29.92 0.40
C PRO A 168 7.45 -28.42 0.18
N HIS A 169 6.54 -27.76 0.93
CA HIS A 169 6.26 -26.33 0.83
C HIS A 169 7.03 -25.48 1.83
N LEU A 170 7.82 -26.10 2.72
CA LEU A 170 8.57 -25.36 3.75
C LEU A 170 9.47 -24.28 3.13
N MET A 171 10.26 -24.64 2.12
CA MET A 171 11.22 -23.72 1.50
C MET A 171 10.54 -22.59 0.71
N SER A 172 9.44 -22.89 0.00
CA SER A 172 8.67 -21.85 -0.70
C SER A 172 8.03 -20.89 0.28
N THR A 173 7.50 -21.40 1.40
CA THR A 173 6.86 -20.58 2.44
C THR A 173 7.91 -19.71 3.16
N MET A 174 9.07 -20.28 3.49
CA MET A 174 10.20 -19.54 4.04
C MET A 174 10.64 -18.41 3.10
N THR A 175 10.74 -18.70 1.80
CA THR A 175 11.11 -17.70 0.79
C THR A 175 10.10 -16.55 0.74
N ALA A 176 8.79 -16.86 0.85
CA ALA A 176 7.75 -15.85 0.91
C ALA A 176 7.85 -14.96 2.17
N HIS A 177 8.13 -15.55 3.34
CA HIS A 177 8.36 -14.80 4.58
C HIS A 177 9.58 -13.87 4.46
N ARG A 178 10.67 -14.37 3.86
CA ARG A 178 11.89 -13.58 3.64
C ARG A 178 11.66 -12.42 2.67
N ALA A 179 10.91 -12.64 1.59
CA ALA A 179 10.55 -11.60 0.63
C ALA A 179 9.69 -10.51 1.30
N ALA A 180 8.59 -10.90 1.93
CA ALA A 180 7.65 -9.97 2.57
C ALA A 180 8.31 -9.14 3.68
N SER A 181 9.14 -9.75 4.53
CA SER A 181 9.90 -9.01 5.55
C SER A 181 10.97 -8.11 4.93
N SER A 182 11.69 -8.57 3.90
CA SER A 182 12.68 -7.73 3.22
C SER A 182 12.04 -6.47 2.60
N GLU A 183 10.88 -6.61 1.96
CA GLU A 183 10.13 -5.48 1.39
C GLU A 183 9.62 -4.53 2.48
N LEU A 184 9.01 -5.07 3.54
CA LEU A 184 8.50 -4.26 4.65
C LEU A 184 9.59 -3.44 5.33
N HIS A 185 10.80 -4.00 5.49
CA HIS A 185 11.95 -3.26 6.03
C HIS A 185 12.37 -2.09 5.15
N ARG A 186 12.39 -2.28 3.83
CA ARG A 186 12.76 -1.23 2.86
C ARG A 186 11.73 -0.11 2.86
N ILE A 187 10.44 -0.45 2.87
CA ILE A 187 9.35 0.53 2.98
C ILE A 187 9.46 1.28 4.31
N SER A 188 9.62 0.57 5.43
CA SER A 188 9.81 1.15 6.77
C SER A 188 11.01 2.09 6.84
N THR A 189 12.10 1.75 6.15
CA THR A 189 13.27 2.62 6.05
C THR A 189 12.96 3.90 5.27
N ALA A 190 12.16 3.83 4.22
CA ALA A 190 11.71 5.01 3.46
C ALA A 190 10.78 5.90 4.31
N ILE A 191 9.85 5.30 5.06
CA ILE A 191 8.96 6.01 6.00
C ILE A 191 9.78 6.82 7.02
N ASN A 192 10.76 6.19 7.68
CA ASN A 192 11.62 6.89 8.65
C ASN A 192 12.43 8.05 8.07
N ARG A 193 12.69 8.03 6.76
CA ARG A 193 13.37 9.13 6.05
C ARG A 193 12.42 10.25 5.66
N GLY A 194 11.14 10.17 6.06
CA GLY A 194 10.10 11.10 5.63
C GLY A 194 9.81 11.00 4.14
N SER A 195 10.08 9.86 3.52
CA SER A 195 9.89 9.67 2.08
C SER A 195 8.45 9.23 1.81
N GLY A 196 7.67 10.09 1.16
CA GLY A 196 6.34 9.75 0.66
C GLY A 196 5.22 9.82 1.68
N ARG A 197 4.01 9.48 1.22
CA ARG A 197 2.75 9.44 1.97
C ARG A 197 2.32 7.98 2.16
N LEU A 198 1.59 7.67 3.22
CA LEU A 198 1.11 6.31 3.46
C LEU A 198 -0.33 6.13 2.99
N MET A 199 -0.55 5.16 2.12
CA MET A 199 -1.89 4.71 1.77
C MET A 199 -2.16 3.32 2.31
N LEU A 200 -3.25 3.19 3.05
CA LEU A 200 -3.62 1.97 3.77
C LEU A 200 -5.02 1.53 3.36
N GLY A 201 -5.22 0.22 3.28
CA GLY A 201 -6.53 -0.34 3.04
C GLY A 201 -6.54 -1.85 3.15
N LEU A 202 -7.73 -2.42 3.06
CA LEU A 202 -7.90 -3.86 2.91
C LEU A 202 -8.23 -4.17 1.46
N GLU A 203 -7.74 -5.28 0.96
CA GLU A 203 -8.13 -5.76 -0.35
C GLU A 203 -9.66 -5.93 -0.40
N GLN A 204 -10.28 -5.50 -1.49
CA GLN A 204 -11.73 -5.55 -1.70
C GLN A 204 -12.58 -4.58 -0.85
N THR A 205 -11.99 -3.65 -0.09
CA THR A 205 -12.77 -2.53 0.47
C THR A 205 -12.98 -1.43 -0.55
N PRO A 206 -14.15 -0.75 -0.54
CA PRO A 206 -14.43 0.34 -1.46
C PRO A 206 -13.43 1.49 -1.25
N PRO A 207 -13.17 2.31 -2.28
CA PRO A 207 -12.29 3.47 -2.17
C PRO A 207 -12.54 4.35 -0.94
N SER A 208 -13.80 4.50 -0.51
CA SER A 208 -14.16 5.32 0.66
C SER A 208 -13.47 4.95 1.96
N ASP A 209 -13.08 3.68 2.10
CA ASP A 209 -12.54 3.12 3.34
C ASP A 209 -11.00 3.09 3.34
N TRP A 210 -10.37 3.41 2.20
CA TRP A 210 -8.94 3.56 2.11
C TRP A 210 -8.49 4.85 2.79
N LEU A 211 -7.28 4.83 3.35
CA LEU A 211 -6.71 5.96 4.06
C LEU A 211 -5.50 6.50 3.30
N ILE A 212 -5.27 7.81 3.35
CA ILE A 212 -4.00 8.47 3.04
C ILE A 212 -3.61 9.32 4.26
N ASP A 213 -2.43 9.04 4.82
CA ASP A 213 -1.90 9.71 6.02
C ASP A 213 -2.90 9.75 7.19
N GLY A 214 -3.63 8.64 7.38
CA GLY A 214 -4.63 8.50 8.45
C GLY A 214 -5.99 9.13 8.18
N LEU A 215 -6.19 9.83 7.05
CA LEU A 215 -7.49 10.36 6.64
C LEU A 215 -8.14 9.41 5.64
N THR A 216 -9.44 9.12 5.80
CA THR A 216 -10.15 8.32 4.81
C THR A 216 -10.27 9.07 3.49
N LEU A 217 -10.32 8.36 2.36
CA LEU A 217 -10.57 9.00 1.06
C LEU A 217 -11.93 9.70 1.04
N ARG A 218 -12.91 9.23 1.84
CA ARG A 218 -14.18 9.94 2.04
C ARG A 218 -13.97 11.31 2.70
N ASP A 219 -13.15 11.40 3.73
CA ASP A 219 -12.85 12.67 4.39
C ASP A 219 -12.07 13.62 3.47
N ILE A 220 -11.15 13.08 2.65
CA ILE A 220 -10.38 13.86 1.66
C ILE A 220 -11.29 14.32 0.50
N GLY A 221 -12.16 13.43 0.01
CA GLY A 221 -13.07 13.68 -1.10
C GLY A 221 -14.24 14.60 -0.75
N GLY A 222 -14.51 14.81 0.53
CA GLY A 222 -15.62 15.62 1.03
C GLY A 222 -16.97 14.89 0.99
N ALA A 223 -18.01 15.62 1.40
CA ALA A 223 -19.39 15.12 1.35
C ALA A 223 -20.00 15.21 -0.06
N GLU A 224 -21.15 14.54 -0.25
CA GLU A 224 -21.98 14.65 -1.47
C GLU A 224 -22.44 16.08 -1.77
#